data_AF-A0A2M7G690-F1
#
_entry.id   AF-A0A2M7G690-F1
#
_cell.length_a   1.000
_cell.length_b   1.000
_cell.length_c   1.000
_cell.angle_alpha   90.00
_cell.angle_beta   90.00
_cell.angle_gamma   90.00
#
_symmetry.space_group_name_H-M   'P 1'
#
loop_
_entity.id
_entity.type
_entity.pdbx_description
1 polymer ?
#
loop_
_entity_poly.entity_id
_entity_poly.type
_entity_poly.pdbx_seq_one_letter_code
_entity_poly.pdbx_strand_id
1 'polypeptide(L)'
;MSQDFPDMLQPQKLDATAAYLRKLMSENMLRDMVMERYIPAVRSVFDNLELRQIHDQIVQEVVEECKAKKKPYCITHFRNQKTKSSFPGDESIINGVYLEVANPITNKNIVIPMEIVHGITQHKVPGFREIMRNLGDSPLGTTDQFLEIKNFMKVVEPLGMPDQVGDELEAIRPDIEEIVDSRFRSMTSEAKELDLSGFEQDEYERDRDIPSMFNILKAMVQWGADDIHLKAGCRPIGVLRGDVIPHPDFEKFMEPEDTQHYAYRQLSEEQILQFEETREMDTSFSVPGVARFRCNVYWSQGTVGLVMRLIPNDPLPTHVLIIPQILKKLVFERLGLVLVTGQTGSGKTTTLASIIEFANQNRKSHVLTLENPVEYVYTNKNSIFTQRAVEIDSLSFPMGMRAGLRQKPDIILIGEMRDQDTIIAGLKAAETGHLVLSTLHTNDAVQTINRIINTFPPHEQEQVRLQLSETIRASISQRLLKRWDRPGRVCSIEILLITPNARGDNSRDYIRRNEINELYKVIETSPYDGMQSGNMSLFEFYDNCVISGSDALALSDNPEQMSQWIRRVAGKGLS
;
A
#
# COMPACT_ATOMS: atom_id res chain seq x y z
N MET A 1 -4.26 -17.03 -40.31
CA MET A 1 -4.36 -17.83 -39.06
C MET A 1 -5.13 -17.05 -37.98
N SER A 2 -6.31 -16.48 -38.28
CA SER A 2 -7.11 -15.69 -37.33
C SER A 2 -8.54 -16.23 -37.15
N GLN A 3 -8.87 -17.37 -37.75
CA GLN A 3 -10.21 -17.97 -37.69
C GLN A 3 -10.30 -19.21 -36.78
N ASP A 4 -9.17 -19.82 -36.40
CA ASP A 4 -9.17 -21.10 -35.66
C ASP A 4 -8.98 -20.94 -34.13
N PHE A 5 -8.86 -19.71 -33.64
CA PHE A 5 -8.48 -19.43 -32.25
C PHE A 5 -9.51 -19.90 -31.20
N PRO A 6 -10.83 -19.72 -31.40
CA PRO A 6 -11.85 -20.25 -30.49
C PRO A 6 -11.86 -21.78 -30.45
N ASP A 7 -11.50 -22.44 -31.55
CA ASP A 7 -11.47 -23.90 -31.68
C ASP A 7 -10.23 -24.56 -31.02
N MET A 8 -9.22 -23.77 -30.64
CA MET A 8 -8.04 -24.26 -29.89
C MET A 8 -8.26 -24.26 -28.37
N LEU A 9 -9.24 -23.50 -27.86
CA LEU A 9 -9.52 -23.36 -26.43
C LEU A 9 -10.42 -24.46 -25.86
N GLN A 10 -10.72 -25.50 -26.64
CA GLN A 10 -11.48 -26.67 -26.17
C GLN A 10 -10.59 -27.58 -25.30
N PRO A 11 -11.13 -28.24 -24.26
CA PRO A 11 -10.38 -29.12 -23.35
C PRO A 11 -9.56 -30.21 -24.07
N GLN A 12 -10.00 -30.64 -25.25
CA GLN A 12 -9.36 -31.70 -26.04
C GLN A 12 -8.07 -31.24 -26.77
N LYS A 13 -7.67 -29.95 -26.66
CA LYS A 13 -6.50 -29.35 -27.34
C LYS A 13 -5.56 -28.59 -26.39
N LEU A 14 -5.59 -28.90 -25.08
CA LEU A 14 -4.75 -28.28 -24.03
C LEU A 14 -3.26 -28.18 -24.39
N ASP A 15 -2.66 -29.24 -24.93
CA ASP A 15 -1.24 -29.26 -25.30
C ASP A 15 -0.89 -28.28 -26.44
N ALA A 16 -1.80 -28.12 -27.41
CA ALA A 16 -1.63 -27.17 -28.50
C ALA A 16 -1.72 -25.72 -28.00
N THR A 17 -2.61 -25.46 -27.04
CA THR A 17 -2.77 -24.15 -26.38
C THR A 17 -1.56 -23.83 -25.51
N ALA A 18 -1.03 -24.80 -24.76
CA ALA A 18 0.20 -24.65 -23.99
C ALA A 18 1.41 -24.32 -24.88
N ALA A 19 1.56 -25.05 -25.99
CA ALA A 19 2.63 -24.82 -26.96
C ALA A 19 2.50 -23.43 -27.62
N TYR A 20 1.28 -22.99 -27.91
CA TYR A 20 1.01 -21.67 -28.46
C TYR A 20 1.33 -20.55 -27.47
N LEU A 21 0.93 -20.67 -26.20
CA LEU A 21 1.26 -19.71 -25.13
C LEU A 21 2.77 -19.61 -24.91
N ARG A 22 3.50 -20.74 -24.88
CA ARG A 22 4.97 -20.75 -24.79
C ARG A 22 5.62 -20.01 -25.96
N LYS A 23 5.14 -20.25 -27.18
CA LYS A 23 5.65 -19.57 -28.38
C LYS A 23 5.43 -18.05 -28.29
N LEU A 24 4.23 -17.63 -27.88
CA LEU A 24 3.86 -16.23 -27.69
C LEU A 24 4.70 -15.48 -26.67
N MET A 25 5.05 -16.15 -25.56
CA MET A 25 5.91 -15.59 -24.52
C MET A 25 7.40 -15.60 -24.89
N SER A 26 7.82 -16.44 -25.83
CA SER A 26 9.22 -16.56 -26.28
C SER A 26 9.60 -15.56 -27.39
N GLU A 27 8.64 -15.08 -28.17
CA GLU A 27 8.88 -14.07 -29.22
C GLU A 27 8.72 -12.67 -28.59
N ASN A 28 9.64 -11.73 -28.90
CA ASN A 28 9.77 -10.37 -28.34
C ASN A 28 8.57 -9.41 -28.57
N MET A 29 7.34 -9.93 -28.67
CA MET A 29 6.13 -9.27 -29.17
C MET A 29 5.11 -8.87 -28.09
N LEU A 30 5.55 -8.64 -26.85
CA LEU A 30 4.72 -7.92 -25.86
C LEU A 30 4.37 -6.49 -26.32
N ARG A 31 5.03 -5.96 -27.37
CA ARG A 31 4.84 -4.59 -27.85
C ARG A 31 3.66 -4.38 -28.81
N ASP A 32 3.36 -5.35 -29.69
CA ASP A 32 2.43 -5.10 -30.82
C ASP A 32 1.12 -5.93 -30.79
N MET A 33 1.02 -6.98 -29.97
CA MET A 33 -0.13 -7.92 -29.99
C MET A 33 -1.19 -7.67 -28.92
N VAL A 34 -0.98 -6.68 -28.07
CA VAL A 34 -1.61 -6.58 -26.75
C VAL A 34 -3.03 -6.00 -26.75
N MET A 35 -3.51 -5.37 -27.84
CA MET A 35 -4.73 -4.55 -27.75
C MET A 35 -6.04 -5.16 -28.32
N GLU A 36 -6.02 -6.22 -29.14
CA GLU A 36 -7.29 -6.73 -29.74
C GLU A 36 -7.50 -8.25 -29.70
N ARG A 37 -6.45 -9.08 -29.61
CA ARG A 37 -6.60 -10.56 -29.75
C ARG A 37 -6.23 -11.38 -28.52
N TYR A 38 -5.44 -10.84 -27.60
CA TYR A 38 -4.92 -11.59 -26.45
C TYR A 38 -5.91 -11.62 -25.28
N ILE A 39 -6.69 -10.55 -25.07
CA ILE A 39 -7.63 -10.42 -23.94
C ILE A 39 -8.71 -11.53 -23.90
N PRO A 40 -9.35 -11.92 -25.03
CA PRO A 40 -10.30 -13.04 -25.04
C PRO A 40 -9.65 -14.40 -24.73
N ALA A 41 -8.42 -14.62 -25.22
CA ALA A 41 -7.64 -15.83 -24.98
C ALA A 41 -7.33 -16.00 -23.49
N VAL A 42 -6.83 -14.94 -22.86
CA VAL A 42 -6.49 -14.93 -21.44
C VAL A 42 -7.77 -15.06 -20.60
N ARG A 43 -8.89 -14.40 -20.98
CA ARG A 43 -10.24 -14.60 -20.39
C ARG A 43 -10.68 -16.06 -20.31
N SER A 44 -10.55 -16.81 -21.41
CA SER A 44 -10.89 -18.25 -21.42
C SER A 44 -9.96 -19.12 -20.56
N VAL A 45 -8.70 -18.69 -20.35
CA VAL A 45 -7.75 -19.34 -19.43
C VAL A 45 -8.15 -19.10 -17.96
N PHE A 46 -8.69 -17.92 -17.62
CA PHE A 46 -9.18 -17.66 -16.25
C PHE A 46 -10.45 -18.46 -15.90
N ASP A 47 -11.23 -18.87 -16.89
CA ASP A 47 -12.47 -19.63 -16.70
C ASP A 47 -12.25 -21.16 -16.60
N ASN A 48 -11.05 -21.68 -16.92
CA ASN A 48 -10.73 -23.12 -16.93
C ASN A 48 -9.51 -23.47 -16.06
N LEU A 49 -9.71 -24.30 -15.03
CA LEU A 49 -8.70 -24.67 -14.01
C LEU A 49 -7.45 -25.38 -14.59
N GLU A 50 -7.56 -26.16 -15.67
CA GLU A 50 -6.42 -26.87 -16.25
C GLU A 50 -5.55 -25.93 -17.11
N LEU A 51 -6.19 -25.08 -17.91
CA LEU A 51 -5.49 -24.02 -18.67
C LEU A 51 -4.80 -23.02 -17.72
N ARG A 52 -5.44 -22.76 -16.58
CA ARG A 52 -4.95 -21.94 -15.48
C ARG A 52 -3.63 -22.46 -14.90
N GLN A 53 -3.55 -23.76 -14.61
CA GLN A 53 -2.31 -24.40 -14.11
C GLN A 53 -1.19 -24.35 -15.15
N ILE A 54 -1.52 -24.57 -16.42
CA ILE A 54 -0.56 -24.51 -17.53
C ILE A 54 -0.02 -23.09 -17.72
N HIS A 55 -0.88 -22.06 -17.69
CA HIS A 55 -0.46 -20.68 -17.83
C HIS A 55 0.47 -20.24 -16.69
N ASP A 56 0.12 -20.53 -15.44
CA ASP A 56 0.95 -20.19 -14.28
C ASP A 56 2.31 -20.87 -14.33
N GLN A 57 2.32 -22.14 -14.74
CA GLN A 57 3.56 -22.88 -14.92
C GLN A 57 4.44 -22.19 -15.96
N ILE A 58 3.90 -21.75 -17.10
CA ILE A 58 4.70 -21.09 -18.14
C ILE A 58 5.16 -19.70 -17.69
N VAL A 59 4.31 -18.90 -17.03
CA VAL A 59 4.71 -17.58 -16.50
C VAL A 59 5.80 -17.74 -15.45
N GLN A 60 5.69 -18.71 -14.55
CA GLN A 60 6.73 -19.02 -13.57
C GLN A 60 8.02 -19.50 -14.26
N GLU A 61 7.94 -20.40 -15.23
CA GLU A 61 9.10 -20.86 -16.02
C GLU A 61 9.83 -19.67 -16.65
N VAL A 62 9.12 -18.74 -17.29
CA VAL A 62 9.69 -17.55 -17.93
C VAL A 62 10.27 -16.58 -16.90
N VAL A 63 9.58 -16.34 -15.79
CA VAL A 63 10.07 -15.47 -14.70
C VAL A 63 11.32 -16.06 -14.04
N GLU A 64 11.33 -17.35 -13.74
CA GLU A 64 12.50 -18.03 -13.16
C GLU A 64 13.67 -18.09 -14.15
N GLU A 65 13.40 -18.27 -15.45
CA GLU A 65 14.43 -18.17 -16.48
C GLU A 65 15.01 -16.76 -16.55
N CYS A 66 14.18 -15.72 -16.52
CA CYS A 66 14.61 -14.33 -16.49
C CYS A 66 15.41 -14.01 -15.21
N LYS A 67 14.97 -14.49 -14.05
CA LYS A 67 15.71 -14.35 -12.78
C LYS A 67 17.07 -15.05 -12.81
N ALA A 68 17.11 -16.31 -13.25
CA ALA A 68 18.34 -17.09 -13.39
C ALA A 68 19.34 -16.39 -14.33
N LYS A 69 18.84 -15.73 -15.38
CA LYS A 69 19.63 -14.96 -16.34
C LYS A 69 19.86 -13.50 -15.91
N LYS A 70 19.36 -13.06 -14.75
CA LYS A 70 19.36 -11.67 -14.27
C LYS A 70 18.84 -10.67 -15.31
N LYS A 71 17.87 -11.08 -16.12
CA LYS A 71 17.26 -10.26 -17.17
C LYS A 71 16.01 -9.57 -16.65
N PRO A 72 15.84 -8.25 -16.86
CA PRO A 72 14.58 -7.57 -16.56
C PRO A 72 13.43 -8.18 -17.34
N TYR A 73 12.24 -8.18 -16.75
CA TYR A 73 11.03 -8.68 -17.38
C TYR A 73 9.87 -7.70 -17.20
N CYS A 74 8.99 -7.65 -18.18
CA CYS A 74 7.81 -6.79 -18.20
C CYS A 74 6.57 -7.67 -18.08
N ILE A 75 5.66 -7.33 -17.16
CA ILE A 75 4.34 -7.95 -17.06
C ILE A 75 3.32 -6.86 -17.37
N THR A 76 2.59 -7.02 -18.46
CA THR A 76 1.51 -6.10 -18.81
C THR A 76 0.29 -6.44 -17.98
N HIS A 77 -0.10 -5.53 -17.07
CA HIS A 77 -1.32 -5.68 -16.28
C HIS A 77 -2.45 -4.89 -16.94
N PHE A 78 -3.40 -5.62 -17.51
CA PHE A 78 -4.59 -5.02 -18.09
C PHE A 78 -5.53 -4.58 -16.99
N ARG A 79 -5.44 -3.31 -16.60
CA ARG A 79 -6.51 -2.64 -15.88
C ARG A 79 -7.40 -1.87 -16.86
N ASN A 80 -8.67 -1.76 -16.54
CA ASN A 80 -9.73 -1.17 -17.35
C ASN A 80 -10.37 -0.13 -16.43
N GLN A 81 -9.58 0.87 -16.02
CA GLN A 81 -10.10 2.00 -15.27
C GLN A 81 -10.62 3.04 -16.25
N LYS A 82 -11.86 3.48 -16.05
CA LYS A 82 -12.41 4.61 -16.81
C LYS A 82 -11.92 5.91 -16.20
N THR A 83 -10.90 6.52 -16.78
CA THR A 83 -10.39 7.84 -16.37
C THR A 83 -10.84 8.89 -17.37
N LYS A 84 -11.22 10.09 -16.91
CA LYS A 84 -11.34 11.24 -17.83
C LYS A 84 -9.95 11.62 -18.32
N SER A 85 -9.83 11.88 -19.62
CA SER A 85 -8.60 12.38 -20.24
C SER A 85 -8.05 13.58 -19.46
N SER A 86 -6.75 13.56 -19.19
CA SER A 86 -6.03 14.64 -18.50
C SER A 86 -5.61 15.77 -19.45
N PHE A 87 -5.94 15.65 -20.75
CA PHE A 87 -5.67 16.69 -21.74
C PHE A 87 -6.69 17.83 -21.65
N PRO A 88 -6.26 19.11 -21.59
CA PRO A 88 -7.18 20.25 -21.57
C PRO A 88 -8.09 20.25 -22.81
N GLY A 89 -9.40 20.21 -22.59
CA GLY A 89 -10.42 20.24 -23.66
C GLY A 89 -10.86 18.88 -24.18
N ASP A 90 -10.27 17.78 -23.69
CA ASP A 90 -10.69 16.42 -24.02
C ASP A 90 -11.55 15.83 -22.90
N GLU A 91 -12.84 15.64 -23.16
CA GLU A 91 -13.78 15.01 -22.21
C GLU A 91 -13.85 13.48 -22.36
N SER A 92 -13.02 12.87 -23.21
CA SER A 92 -13.05 11.44 -23.46
C SER A 92 -12.76 10.63 -22.21
N ILE A 93 -13.47 9.51 -22.07
CA ILE A 93 -13.23 8.50 -21.05
C ILE A 93 -12.24 7.50 -21.62
N ILE A 94 -11.02 7.50 -21.10
CA ILE A 94 -9.96 6.58 -21.47
C ILE A 94 -10.05 5.35 -20.57
N ASN A 95 -9.94 4.16 -21.16
CA ASN A 95 -9.77 2.90 -20.43
C ASN A 95 -8.27 2.72 -20.11
N GLY A 96 -7.86 2.98 -18.88
CA GLY A 96 -6.46 2.97 -18.44
C GLY A 96 -5.94 1.57 -18.13
N VAL A 97 -5.17 1.02 -19.07
CA VAL A 97 -4.26 -0.14 -18.90
C VAL A 97 -2.96 0.33 -18.21
N TYR A 98 -2.26 -0.51 -17.45
CA TYR A 98 -0.96 -0.16 -16.85
C TYR A 98 0.12 -1.16 -17.24
N LEU A 99 1.33 -0.68 -17.48
CA LEU A 99 2.49 -1.51 -17.77
C LEU A 99 3.35 -1.60 -16.51
N GLU A 100 3.56 -2.81 -15.97
CA GLU A 100 4.45 -3.01 -14.83
C GLU A 100 5.78 -3.61 -15.27
N VAL A 101 6.86 -2.90 -14.95
CA VAL A 101 8.23 -3.32 -15.24
C VAL A 101 8.90 -3.72 -13.92
N ALA A 102 9.27 -4.99 -13.81
CA ALA A 102 9.94 -5.52 -12.63
C ALA A 102 11.45 -5.64 -12.90
N ASN A 103 12.26 -5.12 -11.98
CA ASN A 103 13.71 -5.30 -12.01
C ASN A 103 14.10 -6.43 -11.05
N PRO A 104 14.46 -7.62 -11.54
CA PRO A 104 14.77 -8.78 -10.70
C PRO A 104 16.07 -8.65 -9.92
N ILE A 105 16.94 -7.68 -10.25
CA ILE A 105 18.19 -7.44 -9.54
C ILE A 105 17.94 -6.56 -8.31
N THR A 106 17.06 -5.56 -8.43
CA THR A 106 16.80 -4.58 -7.36
C THR A 106 15.50 -4.82 -6.62
N ASN A 107 14.68 -5.76 -7.07
CA ASN A 107 13.36 -6.07 -6.53
C ASN A 107 12.38 -4.87 -6.53
N LYS A 108 12.64 -3.88 -7.38
CA LYS A 108 11.80 -2.69 -7.58
C LYS A 108 10.84 -2.91 -8.75
N ASN A 109 9.60 -2.46 -8.59
CA ASN A 109 8.58 -2.45 -9.64
C ASN A 109 8.27 -1.01 -10.05
N ILE A 110 8.09 -0.79 -11.35
CA ILE A 110 7.66 0.49 -11.92
C ILE A 110 6.32 0.27 -12.62
N VAL A 111 5.31 1.06 -12.28
CA VAL A 111 3.99 1.02 -12.93
C VAL A 111 3.84 2.24 -13.83
N ILE A 112 3.61 2.03 -15.13
CA ILE A 112 3.48 3.07 -16.15
C ILE A 112 2.04 3.09 -16.67
N PRO A 113 1.29 4.19 -16.56
CA PRO A 113 -0.03 4.32 -17.19
C PRO A 113 0.03 4.18 -18.72
N MET A 114 -0.84 3.38 -19.33
CA MET A 114 -0.88 3.24 -20.79
C MET A 114 -1.37 4.48 -21.50
N GLU A 115 -1.97 5.46 -20.83
CA GLU A 115 -2.22 6.79 -21.41
C GLU A 115 -0.92 7.43 -21.93
N ILE A 116 0.17 7.25 -21.18
CA ILE A 116 1.52 7.67 -21.57
C ILE A 116 1.99 6.83 -22.77
N VAL A 117 1.82 5.50 -22.73
CA VAL A 117 2.27 4.59 -23.80
C VAL A 117 1.45 4.72 -25.10
N HIS A 118 0.16 5.04 -25.00
CA HIS A 118 -0.78 5.16 -26.11
C HIS A 118 -0.58 6.49 -26.86
N GLY A 119 -0.32 7.58 -26.14
CA GLY A 119 0.08 8.85 -26.75
C GLY A 119 1.40 8.75 -27.53
N ILE A 120 2.32 7.89 -27.07
CA ILE A 120 3.61 7.61 -27.72
C ILE A 120 3.44 6.80 -29.02
N THR A 121 2.48 5.87 -29.05
CA THR A 121 2.35 4.88 -30.14
C THR A 121 1.43 5.34 -31.26
N GLN A 122 0.38 6.12 -30.99
CA GLN A 122 -0.55 6.57 -32.02
C GLN A 122 0.03 7.62 -32.99
N HIS A 123 1.01 8.42 -32.56
CA HIS A 123 1.51 9.52 -33.38
C HIS A 123 2.70 9.17 -34.29
N LYS A 124 3.20 7.93 -34.30
CA LYS A 124 4.34 7.46 -35.13
C LYS A 124 5.43 8.53 -35.33
N VAL A 125 5.84 9.21 -34.26
CA VAL A 125 6.64 10.44 -34.35
C VAL A 125 8.11 10.11 -34.55
N PRO A 126 8.74 10.45 -35.70
CA PRO A 126 10.18 10.49 -35.83
C PRO A 126 10.70 11.66 -34.98
N GLY A 127 11.68 11.43 -34.10
CA GLY A 127 12.16 12.49 -33.19
C GLY A 127 11.46 12.55 -31.82
N PHE A 128 10.92 11.43 -31.32
CA PHE A 128 10.46 11.27 -29.93
C PHE A 128 11.49 11.79 -28.87
N ARG A 129 12.77 11.76 -29.23
CA ARG A 129 13.91 12.37 -28.50
C ARG A 129 13.82 13.89 -28.31
N GLU A 130 13.19 14.61 -29.23
CA GLU A 130 13.12 16.09 -29.20
C GLU A 130 11.95 16.58 -28.34
N ILE A 131 10.91 15.74 -28.17
CA ILE A 131 9.79 15.99 -27.25
C ILE A 131 10.23 15.90 -25.79
N MET A 132 11.13 14.97 -25.44
CA MET A 132 11.78 14.95 -24.13
C MET A 132 12.63 16.22 -23.88
N ARG A 133 13.09 16.88 -24.95
CA ARG A 133 13.89 18.11 -24.89
C ARG A 133 13.04 19.38 -24.66
N ASN A 134 11.79 19.41 -25.11
CA ASN A 134 10.87 20.55 -24.90
C ASN A 134 9.93 20.43 -23.69
N LEU A 135 9.95 19.29 -22.99
CA LEU A 135 9.38 19.15 -21.63
C LEU A 135 10.07 20.05 -20.60
N GLY A 136 11.17 20.73 -20.98
CA GLY A 136 11.84 21.75 -20.20
C GLY A 136 11.26 23.17 -20.27
N ASP A 137 10.32 23.48 -21.18
CA ASP A 137 9.91 24.89 -21.42
C ASP A 137 8.39 25.17 -21.45
N SER A 138 7.56 24.35 -20.80
CA SER A 138 6.14 24.68 -20.58
C SER A 138 5.77 24.59 -19.09
N PRO A 139 5.04 25.58 -18.53
CA PRO A 139 4.75 25.67 -17.11
C PRO A 139 3.65 24.67 -16.73
N LEU A 140 4.01 23.40 -16.61
CA LEU A 140 3.17 22.37 -16.02
C LEU A 140 3.29 22.44 -14.51
N GLY A 141 2.27 23.06 -13.90
CA GLY A 141 2.14 23.21 -12.46
C GLY A 141 2.05 21.88 -11.69
N THR A 142 2.41 21.99 -10.41
CA THR A 142 2.18 21.05 -9.30
C THR A 142 2.88 19.68 -9.38
N THR A 143 4.18 19.72 -9.07
CA THR A 143 5.02 18.87 -8.18
C THR A 143 4.82 17.35 -7.99
N ASP A 144 3.89 16.64 -8.64
CA ASP A 144 3.55 15.25 -8.25
C ASP A 144 3.76 14.17 -9.32
N GLN A 145 4.51 14.46 -10.40
CA GLN A 145 4.69 13.50 -11.51
C GLN A 145 6.14 13.14 -11.85
N PHE A 146 7.08 13.30 -10.92
CA PHE A 146 8.44 12.85 -11.16
C PHE A 146 8.62 11.38 -10.75
N LEU A 147 8.39 10.51 -11.74
CA LEU A 147 9.15 9.28 -11.92
C LEU A 147 10.61 9.58 -11.54
N GLU A 148 11.17 8.94 -10.51
CA GLU A 148 12.59 9.09 -10.20
C GLU A 148 13.38 8.66 -11.45
N ILE A 149 13.84 9.64 -12.23
CA ILE A 149 14.59 9.44 -13.49
C ILE A 149 15.77 8.48 -13.23
N LYS A 150 16.35 8.50 -12.03
CA LYS A 150 17.41 7.58 -11.59
C LYS A 150 16.98 6.10 -11.55
N ASN A 151 15.74 5.79 -11.18
CA ASN A 151 15.21 4.43 -11.21
C ASN A 151 14.76 4.02 -12.63
N PHE A 152 14.24 4.97 -13.41
CA PHE A 152 13.94 4.75 -14.83
C PHE A 152 15.21 4.40 -15.62
N MET A 153 16.28 5.19 -15.46
CA MET A 153 17.56 4.98 -16.14
C MET A 153 18.21 3.63 -15.77
N LYS A 154 18.24 3.27 -14.49
CA LYS A 154 18.75 1.96 -14.01
C LYS A 154 18.00 0.74 -14.56
N VAL A 155 16.75 0.92 -14.97
CA VAL A 155 15.91 -0.15 -15.55
C VAL A 155 16.04 -0.20 -17.06
N VAL A 156 16.33 0.94 -17.70
CA VAL A 156 16.36 1.10 -19.16
C VAL A 156 17.73 0.79 -19.76
N GLU A 157 18.83 1.09 -19.07
CA GLU A 157 20.22 0.84 -19.50
C GLU A 157 20.50 -0.62 -19.94
N PRO A 158 20.03 -1.65 -19.20
CA PRO A 158 20.31 -3.05 -19.56
C PRO A 158 19.46 -3.59 -20.73
N LEU A 159 18.48 -2.82 -21.22
CA LEU A 159 17.51 -3.29 -22.23
C LEU A 159 18.04 -3.28 -23.68
N GLY A 160 19.31 -2.90 -23.90
CA GLY A 160 19.94 -2.90 -25.23
C GLY A 160 19.29 -1.85 -26.14
N MET A 161 19.47 -0.58 -25.78
CA MET A 161 19.03 0.54 -26.63
C MET A 161 19.96 0.68 -27.86
N PRO A 162 19.48 1.24 -28.99
CA PRO A 162 20.30 1.46 -30.18
C PRO A 162 21.56 2.28 -29.87
N ASP A 163 22.69 1.99 -30.53
CA ASP A 163 24.04 2.52 -30.20
C ASP A 163 24.09 4.05 -30.02
N GLN A 164 23.35 4.81 -30.83
CA GLN A 164 23.25 6.28 -30.71
C GLN A 164 22.62 6.77 -29.39
N VAL A 165 21.89 5.92 -28.66
CA VAL A 165 21.29 6.21 -27.33
C VAL A 165 22.24 5.90 -26.20
N GLY A 166 23.10 4.89 -26.35
CA GLY A 166 24.16 4.60 -25.38
C GLY A 166 25.20 5.73 -25.29
N ASP A 167 25.64 6.24 -26.44
CA ASP A 167 26.69 7.28 -26.51
C ASP A 167 26.24 8.63 -25.92
N GLU A 168 24.97 9.01 -26.13
CA GLU A 168 24.40 10.23 -25.58
C GLU A 168 24.17 10.13 -24.05
N LEU A 169 23.85 8.94 -23.53
CA LEU A 169 23.65 8.74 -22.09
C LEU A 169 24.96 8.73 -21.29
N GLU A 170 26.05 8.20 -21.84
CA GLU A 170 27.38 8.30 -21.23
C GLU A 170 27.90 9.76 -21.22
N ALA A 171 27.51 10.59 -22.18
CA ALA A 171 27.94 11.99 -22.24
C ALA A 171 27.38 12.89 -21.12
N ILE A 172 26.18 12.59 -20.61
CA ILE A 172 25.49 13.34 -19.52
C ILE A 172 25.57 12.66 -18.15
N ARG A 173 26.22 11.50 -18.08
CA ARG A 173 26.45 10.76 -16.84
C ARG A 173 27.18 11.56 -15.74
N PRO A 174 28.21 12.37 -16.03
CA PRO A 174 28.91 13.15 -15.00
C PRO A 174 28.02 14.18 -14.32
N ASP A 175 27.14 14.85 -15.08
CA ASP A 175 26.22 15.86 -14.55
C ASP A 175 25.11 15.23 -13.69
N ILE A 176 24.67 14.02 -14.06
CA ILE A 176 23.71 13.23 -13.28
C ILE A 176 24.36 12.73 -11.98
N GLU A 177 25.62 12.29 -12.03
CA GLU A 177 26.40 11.90 -10.84
C GLU A 177 26.62 13.10 -9.92
N GLU A 178 26.86 14.31 -10.44
CA GLU A 178 27.01 15.55 -9.64
C GLU A 178 25.69 15.99 -8.97
N ILE A 179 24.55 15.89 -9.68
CA ILE A 179 23.21 16.17 -9.11
C ILE A 179 22.86 15.14 -8.02
N VAL A 180 23.20 13.87 -8.26
CA VAL A 180 23.05 12.80 -7.28
C VAL A 180 23.93 13.05 -6.06
N ASP A 181 25.19 13.41 -6.26
CA ASP A 181 26.15 13.69 -5.19
C ASP A 181 25.81 14.96 -4.42
N SER A 182 25.24 15.99 -5.05
CA SER A 182 24.79 17.19 -4.34
C SER A 182 23.56 16.92 -3.48
N ARG A 183 22.68 16.02 -3.91
CA ARG A 183 21.49 15.57 -3.17
C ARG A 183 21.82 14.51 -2.12
N PHE A 184 22.82 13.66 -2.39
CA PHE A 184 23.44 12.80 -1.38
C PHE A 184 24.14 13.67 -0.34
N ARG A 185 24.88 14.70 -0.75
CA ARG A 185 25.47 15.71 0.14
C ARG A 185 24.41 16.48 0.94
N SER A 186 23.22 16.74 0.40
CA SER A 186 22.11 17.36 1.13
C SER A 186 21.37 16.40 2.08
N MET A 187 21.39 15.09 1.80
CA MET A 187 20.92 14.05 2.74
C MET A 187 21.97 13.70 3.80
N THR A 188 23.26 13.76 3.45
CA THR A 188 24.38 13.54 4.37
C THR A 188 24.82 14.81 5.09
N SER A 189 24.32 16.00 4.72
CA SER A 189 24.54 17.22 5.50
C SER A 189 23.82 17.17 6.84
N GLU A 190 22.80 16.31 6.98
CA GLU A 190 22.18 15.93 8.26
C GLU A 190 22.89 14.73 8.93
N ALA A 191 23.88 14.09 8.28
CA ALA A 191 24.69 13.03 8.87
C ALA A 191 25.92 13.54 9.64
N LYS A 192 26.10 14.87 9.73
CA LYS A 192 27.09 15.46 10.63
C LYS A 192 26.45 15.59 12.01
N GLU A 193 26.94 14.78 12.94
CA GLU A 193 26.50 14.61 14.34
C GLU A 193 25.32 13.65 14.57
N LEU A 194 25.42 12.42 14.04
CA LEU A 194 24.69 11.30 14.65
C LEU A 194 25.45 10.85 15.90
N ASP A 195 24.87 11.07 17.08
CA ASP A 195 25.38 10.52 18.34
C ASP A 195 25.19 9.00 18.37
N LEU A 196 26.27 8.28 18.07
CA LEU A 196 26.32 6.82 18.05
C LEU A 196 26.82 6.23 19.39
N SER A 197 27.06 7.07 20.41
CA SER A 197 27.65 6.62 21.68
C SER A 197 26.82 5.55 22.41
N GLY A 198 25.50 5.52 22.20
CA GLY A 198 24.58 4.50 22.71
C GLY A 198 24.48 3.22 21.87
N PHE A 199 25.18 3.12 20.74
CA PHE A 199 25.12 1.98 19.81
C PHE A 199 26.50 1.32 19.57
N GLU A 200 27.55 1.86 20.17
CA GLU A 200 28.85 1.19 20.23
C GLU A 200 28.76 -0.10 21.05
N GLN A 201 29.61 -1.07 20.69
CA GLN A 201 29.69 -2.33 21.41
C GLN A 201 30.11 -2.06 22.86
N ASP A 202 29.33 -2.51 23.83
CA ASP A 202 29.64 -2.23 25.23
C ASP A 202 30.65 -3.22 25.83
N GLU A 203 31.03 -3.00 27.09
CA GLU A 203 31.98 -3.87 27.79
C GLU A 203 31.49 -5.31 27.88
N TYR A 204 30.19 -5.53 28.11
CA TYR A 204 29.62 -6.87 28.18
C TYR A 204 29.71 -7.59 26.83
N GLU A 205 29.31 -6.91 25.75
CA GLU A 205 29.35 -7.45 24.40
C GLU A 205 30.78 -7.76 23.93
N ARG A 206 31.77 -6.93 24.33
CA ARG A 206 33.19 -7.16 24.06
C ARG A 206 33.76 -8.32 24.87
N ASP A 207 33.52 -8.34 26.18
CA ASP A 207 34.07 -9.35 27.08
C ASP A 207 33.55 -10.76 26.74
N ARG A 208 32.31 -10.85 26.30
CA ARG A 208 31.70 -12.10 25.86
C ARG A 208 31.95 -12.42 24.40
N ASP A 209 32.61 -11.58 23.61
CA ASP A 209 32.81 -11.78 22.16
C ASP A 209 31.49 -12.12 21.44
N ILE A 210 30.47 -11.28 21.65
CA ILE A 210 29.16 -11.37 20.99
C ILE A 210 28.94 -10.12 20.12
N PRO A 211 28.24 -10.22 18.98
CA PRO A 211 27.98 -9.07 18.13
C PRO A 211 27.17 -8.01 18.87
N SER A 212 27.41 -6.72 18.61
CA SER A 212 26.56 -5.68 19.19
C SER A 212 25.12 -5.79 18.67
N MET A 213 24.16 -5.40 19.50
CA MET A 213 22.75 -5.32 19.07
C MET A 213 22.60 -4.52 17.76
N PHE A 214 23.30 -3.39 17.65
CA PHE A 214 23.30 -2.57 16.45
C PHE A 214 23.72 -3.35 15.19
N ASN A 215 24.80 -4.14 15.28
CA ASN A 215 25.31 -4.93 14.17
C ASN A 215 24.33 -6.05 13.78
N ILE A 216 23.71 -6.71 14.76
CA ILE A 216 22.67 -7.72 14.51
C ILE A 216 21.51 -7.12 13.75
N LEU A 217 20.93 -6.02 14.26
CA LEU A 217 19.79 -5.37 13.65
C LEU A 217 20.11 -4.84 12.25
N LYS A 218 21.27 -4.22 12.07
CA LYS A 218 21.73 -3.72 10.76
C LYS A 218 21.87 -4.85 9.75
N ALA A 219 22.50 -5.97 10.12
CA ALA A 219 22.67 -7.13 9.25
C ALA A 219 21.32 -7.74 8.87
N MET A 220 20.41 -7.92 9.84
CA MET A 220 19.08 -8.48 9.60
C MET A 220 18.23 -7.62 8.66
N VAL A 221 18.27 -6.29 8.81
CA VAL A 221 17.57 -5.36 7.91
C VAL A 221 18.16 -5.41 6.51
N GLN A 222 19.48 -5.44 6.37
CA GLN A 222 20.17 -5.58 5.08
C GLN A 222 19.87 -6.92 4.40
N TRP A 223 19.68 -7.98 5.19
CA TRP A 223 19.27 -9.30 4.71
C TRP A 223 17.80 -9.35 4.28
N GLY A 224 16.99 -8.37 4.70
CA GLY A 224 15.58 -8.24 4.34
C GLY A 224 14.64 -9.05 5.24
N ALA A 225 14.99 -9.25 6.51
CA ALA A 225 14.12 -9.91 7.49
C ALA A 225 12.92 -9.02 7.87
N ASP A 226 11.72 -9.60 7.88
CA ASP A 226 10.47 -8.94 8.29
C ASP A 226 10.34 -8.88 9.83
N ASP A 227 10.71 -9.99 10.49
CA ASP A 227 10.79 -10.13 11.95
C ASP A 227 12.15 -10.71 12.34
N ILE A 228 12.67 -10.32 13.52
CA ILE A 228 13.95 -10.74 14.08
C ILE A 228 13.71 -11.37 15.44
N HIS A 229 14.21 -12.58 15.65
CA HIS A 229 14.07 -13.32 16.89
C HIS A 229 15.43 -13.49 17.57
N LEU A 230 15.51 -13.08 18.84
CA LEU A 230 16.66 -13.34 19.70
C LEU A 230 16.21 -14.22 20.86
N LYS A 231 16.78 -15.42 20.94
CA LYS A 231 16.41 -16.44 21.93
C LYS A 231 17.64 -17.19 22.40
N ALA A 232 17.70 -17.46 23.71
CA ALA A 232 18.74 -18.27 24.31
C ALA A 232 18.82 -19.66 23.66
N GLY A 233 20.04 -20.15 23.43
CA GLY A 233 20.32 -21.41 22.74
C GLY A 233 20.10 -21.36 21.23
N CYS A 234 19.87 -20.18 20.65
CA CYS A 234 19.74 -19.97 19.21
C CYS A 234 20.76 -18.94 18.72
N ARG A 235 21.11 -19.02 17.43
CA ARG A 235 21.72 -17.89 16.70
C ARG A 235 20.65 -16.82 16.44
N PRO A 236 21.01 -15.56 16.13
CA PRO A 236 20.05 -14.57 15.65
C PRO A 236 19.25 -15.12 14.46
N ILE A 237 17.93 -15.06 14.55
CA ILE A 237 17.00 -15.64 13.57
C ILE A 237 16.24 -14.51 12.88
N GLY A 238 16.14 -14.57 11.56
CA GLY A 238 15.27 -13.71 10.76
C GLY A 238 14.08 -14.49 10.22
N VAL A 239 12.94 -13.82 10.07
CA VAL A 239 11.81 -14.31 9.29
C VAL A 239 11.87 -13.67 7.92
N LEU A 240 12.15 -14.47 6.89
CA LEU A 240 12.22 -14.01 5.50
C LEU A 240 11.07 -14.65 4.73
N ARG A 241 10.11 -13.83 4.29
CA ARG A 241 8.95 -14.30 3.50
C ARG A 241 8.15 -15.42 4.17
N GLY A 242 8.15 -15.43 5.50
CA GLY A 242 7.47 -16.43 6.34
C GLY A 242 8.36 -17.60 6.79
N ASP A 243 9.57 -17.74 6.25
CA ASP A 243 10.52 -18.78 6.67
C ASP A 243 11.38 -18.29 7.84
N VAL A 244 11.46 -19.10 8.90
CA VAL A 244 12.25 -18.82 10.12
C VAL A 244 13.64 -19.39 9.97
N ILE A 245 14.65 -18.53 9.76
CA ILE A 245 16.00 -18.96 9.36
C ILE A 245 17.06 -18.27 10.23
N PRO A 246 18.03 -19.02 10.82
CA PRO A 246 19.21 -18.43 11.43
C PRO A 246 20.03 -17.64 10.40
N HIS A 247 20.47 -16.44 10.75
CA HIS A 247 21.29 -15.63 9.85
C HIS A 247 22.65 -16.32 9.63
N PRO A 248 23.14 -16.43 8.38
CA PRO A 248 24.34 -17.20 8.05
C PRO A 248 25.61 -16.64 8.70
N ASP A 249 25.73 -15.31 8.79
CA ASP A 249 26.95 -14.64 9.29
C ASP A 249 27.11 -14.67 10.81
N PHE A 250 26.09 -15.09 11.56
CA PHE A 250 26.16 -15.18 13.03
C PHE A 250 26.31 -16.65 13.43
N GLU A 251 27.54 -17.07 13.73
CA GLU A 251 27.84 -18.47 14.06
C GLU A 251 27.58 -18.84 15.53
N LYS A 252 27.64 -17.85 16.42
CA LYS A 252 27.56 -18.05 17.88
C LYS A 252 26.12 -18.17 18.37
N PHE A 253 25.87 -19.16 19.21
CA PHE A 253 24.61 -19.31 19.93
C PHE A 253 24.57 -18.36 21.12
N MET A 254 23.45 -17.65 21.31
CA MET A 254 23.27 -16.73 22.43
C MET A 254 23.02 -17.51 23.73
N GLU A 255 23.68 -17.11 24.80
CA GLU A 255 23.40 -17.61 26.16
C GLU A 255 22.22 -16.86 26.80
N PRO A 256 21.61 -17.38 27.88
CA PRO A 256 20.52 -16.71 28.58
C PRO A 256 20.83 -15.28 29.02
N GLU A 257 22.06 -15.02 29.46
CA GLU A 257 22.50 -13.70 29.90
C GLU A 257 22.61 -12.73 28.72
N ASP A 258 22.96 -13.22 27.52
CA ASP A 258 23.09 -12.39 26.32
C ASP A 258 21.73 -11.86 25.87
N THR A 259 20.70 -12.72 25.84
CA THR A 259 19.36 -12.27 25.45
C THR A 259 18.71 -11.39 26.50
N GLN A 260 18.99 -11.61 27.79
CA GLN A 260 18.57 -10.70 28.85
C GLN A 260 19.25 -9.33 28.72
N HIS A 261 20.56 -9.32 28.47
CA HIS A 261 21.31 -8.10 28.23
C HIS A 261 20.73 -7.29 27.06
N TYR A 262 20.52 -7.95 25.92
CA TYR A 262 19.91 -7.34 24.74
C TYR A 262 18.51 -6.78 25.01
N ALA A 263 17.67 -7.50 25.76
CA ALA A 263 16.34 -7.04 26.15
C ALA A 263 16.40 -5.77 27.00
N TYR A 264 17.25 -5.74 28.02
CA TYR A 264 17.24 -4.65 29.01
C TYR A 264 17.80 -3.37 28.39
N ARG A 265 18.66 -3.48 27.38
CA ARG A 265 19.08 -2.33 26.58
C ARG A 265 17.96 -1.67 25.77
N GLN A 266 16.85 -2.37 25.50
CA GLN A 266 15.70 -1.81 24.76
C GLN A 266 14.61 -1.25 25.68
N LEU A 267 14.75 -1.39 26.99
CA LEU A 267 13.75 -1.02 27.99
C LEU A 267 14.27 0.13 28.86
N SER A 268 13.39 1.05 29.24
CA SER A 268 13.69 2.02 30.30
C SER A 268 13.70 1.34 31.68
N GLU A 269 14.25 2.00 32.70
CA GLU A 269 14.25 1.45 34.08
C GLU A 269 12.85 1.10 34.58
N GLU A 270 11.86 1.96 34.29
CA GLU A 270 10.45 1.72 34.62
C GLU A 270 9.89 0.51 33.87
N GLN A 271 10.22 0.39 32.58
CA GLN A 271 9.83 -0.75 31.75
C GLN A 271 10.46 -2.06 32.22
N ILE A 272 11.71 -2.04 32.69
CA ILE A 272 12.38 -3.22 33.27
C ILE A 272 11.64 -3.69 34.52
N LEU A 273 11.28 -2.76 35.43
CA LEU A 273 10.52 -3.10 36.62
C LEU A 273 9.17 -3.73 36.26
N GLN A 274 8.44 -3.11 35.33
CA GLN A 274 7.17 -3.63 34.85
C GLN A 274 7.33 -5.02 34.21
N PHE A 275 8.33 -5.20 33.36
CA PHE A 275 8.62 -6.47 32.70
C PHE A 275 8.95 -7.59 33.70
N GLU A 276 9.68 -7.30 34.77
CA GLU A 276 9.98 -8.28 35.82
C GLU A 276 8.72 -8.71 36.60
N GLU A 277 7.74 -7.82 36.73
CA GLU A 277 6.45 -8.12 37.36
C GLU A 277 5.50 -8.87 36.42
N THR A 278 5.33 -8.40 35.17
CA THR A 278 4.34 -8.93 34.21
C THR A 278 4.85 -10.10 33.40
N ARG A 279 6.17 -10.26 33.27
CA ARG A 279 6.86 -11.27 32.44
C ARG A 279 6.67 -11.13 30.93
N GLU A 280 6.04 -10.07 30.48
CA GLU A 280 5.83 -9.73 29.08
C GLU A 280 5.72 -8.22 28.90
N MET A 281 6.28 -7.70 27.80
CA MET A 281 6.23 -6.28 27.49
C MET A 281 6.32 -6.01 25.99
N ASP A 282 5.43 -5.15 25.50
CA ASP A 282 5.53 -4.54 24.17
C ASP A 282 6.19 -3.15 24.30
N THR A 283 7.19 -2.88 23.47
CA THR A 283 7.85 -1.58 23.35
C THR A 283 8.16 -1.26 21.87
N SER A 284 8.63 -0.05 21.59
CA SER A 284 9.16 0.32 20.28
C SER A 284 10.38 1.20 20.42
N PHE A 285 11.36 1.02 19.55
CA PHE A 285 12.58 1.81 19.56
C PHE A 285 13.07 2.10 18.14
N SER A 286 13.95 3.09 18.01
CA SER A 286 14.54 3.50 16.73
C SER A 286 16.04 3.31 16.78
N VAL A 287 16.61 2.71 15.75
CA VAL A 287 18.06 2.61 15.56
C VAL A 287 18.44 3.55 14.42
N PRO A 288 19.11 4.70 14.72
CA PRO A 288 19.47 5.68 13.72
C PRO A 288 20.26 5.07 12.55
N GLY A 289 19.85 5.40 11.32
CA GLY A 289 20.48 4.86 10.11
C GLY A 289 20.20 3.39 9.80
N VAL A 290 19.40 2.69 10.62
CA VAL A 290 18.99 1.30 10.39
C VAL A 290 17.48 1.23 10.13
N ALA A 291 16.66 1.27 11.18
CA ALA A 291 15.21 1.19 11.10
C ALA A 291 14.55 1.44 12.47
N ARG A 292 13.22 1.53 12.48
CA ARG A 292 12.41 1.41 13.69
C ARG A 292 11.95 -0.02 13.89
N PHE A 293 11.79 -0.41 15.15
CA PHE A 293 11.37 -1.74 15.53
C PHE A 293 10.24 -1.68 16.56
N ARG A 294 9.23 -2.53 16.39
CA ARG A 294 8.33 -2.94 17.48
C ARG A 294 8.95 -4.17 18.12
N CYS A 295 9.19 -4.13 19.42
CA CYS A 295 9.83 -5.20 20.16
C CYS A 295 8.87 -5.76 21.20
N ASN A 296 8.65 -7.07 21.16
CA ASN A 296 8.02 -7.82 22.23
C ASN A 296 9.13 -8.54 23.02
N VAL A 297 9.18 -8.31 24.32
CA VAL A 297 10.10 -8.96 25.26
C VAL A 297 9.28 -9.88 26.16
N TYR A 298 9.73 -11.12 26.33
CA TYR A 298 8.96 -12.14 27.04
C TYR A 298 9.86 -13.14 27.77
N TRP A 299 9.31 -13.79 28.79
CA TRP A 299 9.94 -14.95 29.43
C TRP A 299 9.52 -16.26 28.76
N SER A 300 10.47 -17.17 28.54
CA SER A 300 10.23 -18.51 28.03
C SER A 300 11.19 -19.51 28.66
N GLN A 301 10.63 -20.51 29.35
CA GLN A 301 11.39 -21.59 30.01
C GLN A 301 12.52 -21.08 30.92
N GLY A 302 12.29 -19.97 31.64
CA GLY A 302 13.26 -19.37 32.55
C GLY A 302 14.33 -18.51 31.87
N THR A 303 14.20 -18.22 30.57
CA THR A 303 15.10 -17.33 29.82
C THR A 303 14.32 -16.18 29.18
N VAL A 304 14.98 -15.05 28.94
CA VAL A 304 14.37 -13.90 28.25
C VAL A 304 14.52 -14.06 26.74
N GLY A 305 13.47 -13.75 25.98
CA GLY A 305 13.48 -13.69 24.52
C GLY A 305 12.96 -12.35 24.00
N LEU A 306 13.36 -12.02 22.78
CA LEU A 306 12.88 -10.84 22.06
C LEU A 306 12.37 -11.22 20.67
N VAL A 307 11.25 -10.63 20.26
CA VAL A 307 10.80 -10.61 18.87
C VAL A 307 10.69 -9.15 18.42
N MET A 308 11.40 -8.78 17.38
CA MET A 308 11.45 -7.43 16.84
C MET A 308 10.92 -7.41 15.41
N ARG A 309 9.85 -6.66 15.17
CA ARG A 309 9.30 -6.44 13.83
C ARG A 309 9.78 -5.12 13.27
N LEU A 310 10.20 -5.12 12.01
CA LEU A 310 10.55 -3.90 11.30
C LEU A 310 9.32 -3.00 11.13
N ILE A 311 9.43 -1.74 11.54
CA ILE A 311 8.43 -0.71 11.28
C ILE A 311 8.92 0.10 10.07
N PRO A 312 8.17 0.12 8.95
CA PRO A 312 8.55 0.91 7.78
C PRO A 312 8.65 2.40 8.12
N ASN A 313 9.74 3.04 7.68
CA ASN A 313 9.90 4.47 7.90
C ASN A 313 8.94 5.29 7.02
N ASP A 314 8.84 4.97 5.73
CA ASP A 314 8.06 5.75 4.78
C ASP A 314 6.74 5.06 4.40
N PRO A 315 5.60 5.77 4.44
CA PRO A 315 4.35 5.31 3.87
C PRO A 315 4.50 5.01 2.37
N LEU A 316 3.82 3.96 1.90
CA LEU A 316 3.80 3.62 0.48
C LEU A 316 3.14 4.75 -0.34
N PRO A 317 3.65 5.09 -1.53
CA PRO A 317 2.98 6.06 -2.39
C PRO A 317 1.59 5.59 -2.80
N THR A 318 0.64 6.53 -2.84
CA THR A 318 -0.77 6.23 -3.17
C THR A 318 -0.97 5.50 -4.51
N HIS A 319 -0.11 5.73 -5.50
CA HIS A 319 -0.16 5.04 -6.80
C HIS A 319 0.25 3.57 -6.72
N VAL A 320 1.13 3.20 -5.77
CA VAL A 320 1.56 1.81 -5.53
C VAL A 320 0.43 1.00 -4.88
N LEU A 321 -0.33 1.61 -3.97
CA LEU A 321 -1.49 0.98 -3.34
C LEU A 321 -2.69 0.84 -4.29
N ILE A 322 -2.66 1.53 -5.44
CA ILE A 322 -3.74 1.52 -6.42
C ILE A 322 -5.08 2.00 -5.83
N ILE A 323 -5.02 2.98 -4.92
CA ILE A 323 -6.21 3.54 -4.28
C ILE A 323 -6.98 4.49 -5.24
N PRO A 324 -8.32 4.51 -5.18
CA PRO A 324 -9.12 5.45 -5.98
C PRO A 324 -8.77 6.91 -5.69
N GLN A 325 -8.75 7.76 -6.73
CA GLN A 325 -8.37 9.18 -6.61
C GLN A 325 -9.23 9.97 -5.62
N ILE A 326 -10.48 9.53 -5.40
CA ILE A 326 -11.37 10.15 -4.42
C ILE A 326 -10.79 10.12 -3.00
N LEU A 327 -10.04 9.07 -2.62
CA LEU A 327 -9.39 9.00 -1.31
C LEU A 327 -8.34 10.10 -1.11
N LYS A 328 -7.63 10.48 -2.19
CA LYS A 328 -6.67 11.59 -2.14
C LYS A 328 -7.37 12.94 -1.97
N LYS A 329 -8.59 13.10 -2.48
CA LYS A 329 -9.37 14.33 -2.32
C LYS A 329 -9.86 14.50 -0.88
N LEU A 330 -10.16 13.40 -0.19
CA LEU A 330 -10.68 13.44 1.18
C LEU A 330 -9.72 14.11 2.18
N VAL A 331 -8.40 14.02 1.97
CA VAL A 331 -7.42 14.69 2.85
C VAL A 331 -7.31 16.21 2.63
N PHE A 332 -7.99 16.73 1.61
CA PHE A 332 -8.15 18.17 1.37
C PHE A 332 -9.49 18.71 1.87
N GLU A 333 -10.35 17.85 2.42
CA GLU A 333 -11.55 18.32 3.10
C GLU A 333 -11.16 19.28 4.23
N ARG A 334 -11.97 20.33 4.37
CA ARG A 334 -11.74 21.34 5.39
C ARG A 334 -11.97 20.78 6.80
N LEU A 335 -13.03 20.00 6.95
CA LEU A 335 -13.47 19.42 8.21
C LEU A 335 -14.36 18.20 7.96
N GLY A 336 -14.48 17.36 8.97
CA GLY A 336 -15.39 16.22 8.99
C GLY A 336 -14.69 14.93 9.41
N LEU A 337 -15.43 13.84 9.36
CA LEU A 337 -14.96 12.52 9.77
C LEU A 337 -14.84 11.59 8.55
N VAL A 338 -13.66 11.02 8.36
CA VAL A 338 -13.35 10.02 7.34
C VAL A 338 -12.93 8.73 8.03
N LEU A 339 -13.65 7.65 7.73
CA LEU A 339 -13.44 6.35 8.38
C LEU A 339 -12.88 5.36 7.36
N VAL A 340 -11.77 4.70 7.72
CA VAL A 340 -11.23 3.56 6.96
C VAL A 340 -11.40 2.30 7.78
N THR A 341 -12.16 1.35 7.28
CA THR A 341 -12.61 0.16 7.99
C THR A 341 -12.20 -1.13 7.29
N GLY A 342 -12.36 -2.25 8.00
CA GLY A 342 -11.98 -3.57 7.53
C GLY A 342 -11.37 -4.40 8.66
N GLN A 343 -11.21 -5.69 8.42
CA GLN A 343 -10.63 -6.62 9.40
C GLN A 343 -9.18 -6.29 9.72
N THR A 344 -8.64 -6.91 10.77
CA THR A 344 -7.20 -6.81 11.08
C THR A 344 -6.39 -7.31 9.88
N GLY A 345 -5.35 -6.56 9.52
CA GLY A 345 -4.53 -6.88 8.34
C GLY A 345 -5.15 -6.51 6.99
N SER A 346 -6.25 -5.73 6.92
CA SER A 346 -6.84 -5.28 5.66
C SER A 346 -6.15 -4.08 4.99
N GLY A 347 -5.08 -3.55 5.58
CA GLY A 347 -4.32 -2.42 5.02
C GLY A 347 -4.84 -1.01 5.40
N LYS A 348 -5.69 -0.89 6.43
CA LYS A 348 -6.26 0.40 6.90
C LYS A 348 -5.18 1.43 7.22
N THR A 349 -4.25 1.05 8.10
CA THR A 349 -3.14 1.92 8.54
C THR A 349 -2.27 2.33 7.36
N THR A 350 -1.95 1.39 6.46
CA THR A 350 -1.18 1.68 5.24
C THR A 350 -1.91 2.67 4.33
N THR A 351 -3.23 2.55 4.17
CA THR A 351 -4.03 3.49 3.36
C THR A 351 -4.06 4.87 3.99
N LEU A 352 -4.37 4.96 5.29
CA LEU A 352 -4.37 6.23 6.02
C LEU A 352 -3.00 6.89 5.95
N ALA A 353 -1.93 6.12 6.15
CA ALA A 353 -0.58 6.64 6.07
C ALA A 353 -0.23 7.19 4.69
N SER A 354 -0.65 6.49 3.64
CA SER A 354 -0.40 6.92 2.27
C SER A 354 -1.15 8.21 1.90
N ILE A 355 -2.40 8.37 2.34
CA ILE A 355 -3.17 9.59 2.06
C ILE A 355 -2.74 10.77 2.96
N ILE A 356 -2.33 10.51 4.20
CA ILE A 356 -1.76 11.53 5.09
C ILE A 356 -0.40 12.00 4.54
N GLU A 357 0.43 11.09 4.05
CA GLU A 357 1.68 11.45 3.39
C GLU A 357 1.45 12.23 2.08
N PHE A 358 0.40 11.90 1.33
CA PHE A 358 -0.02 12.72 0.20
C PHE A 358 -0.40 14.14 0.63
N ALA A 359 -1.08 14.31 1.77
CA ALA A 359 -1.33 15.63 2.35
C ALA A 359 -0.04 16.32 2.82
N ASN A 360 0.89 15.59 3.45
CA ASN A 360 2.19 16.13 3.85
C ASN A 360 2.98 16.73 2.67
N GLN A 361 2.83 16.14 1.48
CA GLN A 361 3.49 16.60 0.26
C GLN A 361 2.76 17.76 -0.42
N ASN A 362 1.44 17.89 -0.25
CA ASN A 362 0.62 18.78 -1.08
C ASN A 362 -0.19 19.82 -0.32
N ARG A 363 -0.21 19.75 1.01
CA ARG A 363 -0.96 20.63 1.91
C ARG A 363 -0.02 21.20 2.97
N LYS A 364 -0.28 22.46 3.37
CA LYS A 364 0.36 23.10 4.51
C LYS A 364 -0.54 22.96 5.72
N SER A 365 -0.23 22.02 6.61
CA SER A 365 -1.08 21.73 7.75
C SER A 365 -0.29 21.26 8.97
N HIS A 366 -0.91 21.37 10.13
CA HIS A 366 -0.51 20.63 11.30
C HIS A 366 -1.30 19.31 11.36
N VAL A 367 -0.57 18.19 11.33
CA VAL A 367 -1.13 16.85 11.46
C VAL A 367 -0.81 16.31 12.85
N LEU A 368 -1.85 16.01 13.62
CA LEU A 368 -1.74 15.34 14.92
C LEU A 368 -2.13 13.88 14.75
N THR A 369 -1.29 12.95 15.19
CA THR A 369 -1.66 11.52 15.26
C THR A 369 -1.68 11.04 16.72
N LEU A 370 -2.70 10.27 17.05
CA LEU A 370 -2.82 9.50 18.29
C LEU A 370 -2.94 8.05 17.90
N GLU A 371 -1.97 7.21 18.26
CA GLU A 371 -1.85 5.83 17.77
C GLU A 371 -1.44 4.89 18.91
N ASN A 372 -1.69 3.58 18.80
CA ASN A 372 -1.26 2.59 19.80
C ASN A 372 -0.82 1.28 19.13
N PRO A 373 0.49 1.09 18.83
CA PRO A 373 1.58 2.09 18.83
C PRO A 373 1.58 2.92 17.53
N VAL A 374 2.55 3.84 17.38
CA VAL A 374 2.79 4.56 16.11
C VAL A 374 3.35 3.61 15.05
N GLU A 375 2.65 3.47 13.92
CA GLU A 375 2.94 2.47 12.88
C GLU A 375 3.77 3.02 11.70
N TYR A 376 3.67 4.31 11.39
CA TYR A 376 4.48 4.98 10.36
C TYR A 376 5.02 6.29 10.92
N VAL A 377 6.24 6.67 10.53
CA VAL A 377 6.80 7.98 10.89
C VAL A 377 6.73 8.91 9.71
N TYR A 378 6.23 10.11 9.93
CA TYR A 378 6.24 11.12 8.88
C TYR A 378 7.40 12.07 9.11
N THR A 379 8.24 12.21 8.08
CA THR A 379 9.18 13.32 8.03
C THR A 379 8.43 14.58 7.63
N ASN A 380 8.66 15.69 8.33
CA ASN A 380 8.02 16.97 8.00
C ASN A 380 8.40 17.41 6.57
N LYS A 381 7.39 17.69 5.74
CA LYS A 381 7.57 18.24 4.39
C LYS A 381 6.86 19.59 4.30
N ASN A 382 5.71 19.66 3.63
CA ASN A 382 4.89 20.88 3.63
C ASN A 382 4.00 20.98 4.87
N SER A 383 3.80 19.87 5.59
CA SER A 383 3.07 19.82 6.86
C SER A 383 4.00 19.52 8.04
N ILE A 384 3.58 19.95 9.23
CA ILE A 384 4.24 19.59 10.49
C ILE A 384 3.48 18.45 11.15
N PHE A 385 4.20 17.47 11.70
CA PHE A 385 3.63 16.31 12.35
C PHE A 385 3.90 16.33 13.86
N THR A 386 2.83 16.07 14.62
CA THR A 386 2.90 15.73 16.05
C THR A 386 2.34 14.32 16.20
N GLN A 387 3.22 13.33 16.34
CA GLN A 387 2.81 11.93 16.51
C GLN A 387 2.91 11.54 17.98
N ARG A 388 1.85 10.94 18.52
CA ARG A 388 1.77 10.57 19.94
C ARG A 388 1.29 9.13 20.08
N ALA A 389 2.14 8.28 20.63
CA ALA A 389 1.78 6.94 21.07
C ALA A 389 0.96 7.03 22.35
N VAL A 390 -0.22 6.40 22.37
CA VAL A 390 -1.01 6.20 23.59
C VAL A 390 -0.26 5.23 24.51
N GLU A 391 -0.41 5.40 25.82
CA GLU A 391 0.33 4.74 26.90
C GLU A 391 1.80 5.17 27.04
N ILE A 392 2.36 5.90 26.06
CA ILE A 392 3.73 6.44 26.12
C ILE A 392 3.71 7.98 26.18
N ASP A 393 3.21 8.64 25.12
CA ASP A 393 3.14 10.10 25.00
C ASP A 393 1.82 10.68 25.52
N SER A 394 0.81 9.83 25.73
CA SER A 394 -0.51 10.18 26.24
C SER A 394 -1.13 9.00 26.98
N LEU A 395 -1.68 9.22 28.17
CA LEU A 395 -2.26 8.12 28.97
C LEU A 395 -3.49 7.45 28.31
N SER A 396 -4.21 8.15 27.45
CA SER A 396 -5.37 7.62 26.72
C SER A 396 -5.69 8.43 25.47
N PHE A 397 -6.52 7.88 24.57
CA PHE A 397 -7.04 8.60 23.40
C PHE A 397 -7.86 9.86 23.79
N PRO A 398 -8.84 9.81 24.72
CA PRO A 398 -9.60 11.00 25.09
C PRO A 398 -8.74 12.13 25.69
N MET A 399 -7.73 11.78 26.51
CA MET A 399 -6.78 12.75 27.06
C MET A 399 -5.89 13.35 25.98
N GLY A 400 -5.37 12.50 25.09
CA GLY A 400 -4.57 12.90 23.94
C GLY A 400 -5.32 13.87 23.05
N MET A 401 -6.57 13.57 22.73
CA MET A 401 -7.48 14.41 21.95
C MET A 401 -7.73 15.75 22.62
N ARG A 402 -8.08 15.76 23.91
CA ARG A 402 -8.37 16.99 24.65
C ARG A 402 -7.18 17.96 24.66
N ALA A 403 -5.97 17.43 24.86
CA ALA A 403 -4.74 18.22 24.80
C ALA A 403 -4.42 18.65 23.36
N GLY A 404 -4.56 17.72 22.41
CA GLY A 404 -4.26 17.91 21.00
C GLY A 404 -5.08 19.00 20.33
N LEU A 405 -6.37 19.13 20.67
CA LEU A 405 -7.24 20.19 20.14
C LEU A 405 -6.76 21.61 20.47
N ARG A 406 -5.91 21.79 21.49
CA ARG A 406 -5.29 23.09 21.82
C ARG A 406 -3.98 23.34 21.09
N GLN A 407 -3.49 22.36 20.33
CA GLN A 407 -2.26 22.45 19.54
C GLN A 407 -2.53 22.96 18.12
N LYS A 408 -3.76 23.42 17.83
CA LYS A 408 -4.19 23.90 16.51
C LYS A 408 -3.87 22.89 15.38
N PRO A 409 -4.34 21.62 15.48
CA PRO A 409 -4.23 20.69 14.36
C PRO A 409 -5.21 21.07 13.26
N ASP A 410 -4.86 20.80 12.00
CA ASP A 410 -5.78 20.86 10.86
C ASP A 410 -6.34 19.47 10.54
N ILE A 411 -5.47 18.45 10.68
CA ILE A 411 -5.80 17.04 10.46
C ILE A 411 -5.49 16.27 11.76
N ILE A 412 -6.41 15.43 12.18
CA ILE A 412 -6.27 14.56 13.35
C ILE A 412 -6.46 13.12 12.93
N LEU A 413 -5.44 12.28 13.12
CA LEU A 413 -5.55 10.82 13.02
C LEU A 413 -5.78 10.24 14.41
N ILE A 414 -6.89 9.53 14.57
CA ILE A 414 -7.16 8.67 15.71
C ILE A 414 -6.94 7.23 15.23
N GLY A 415 -5.97 6.52 15.78
CA GLY A 415 -5.58 5.19 15.31
C GLY A 415 -6.77 4.23 15.20
N GLU A 416 -7.62 4.20 16.21
CA GLU A 416 -8.86 3.42 16.20
C GLU A 416 -9.92 4.02 17.15
N MET A 417 -11.20 3.89 16.77
CA MET A 417 -12.35 4.26 17.60
C MET A 417 -12.98 3.00 18.22
N ARG A 418 -12.44 2.54 19.35
CA ARG A 418 -12.93 1.34 20.05
C ARG A 418 -14.08 1.61 21.01
N ASP A 419 -13.96 2.68 21.78
CA ASP A 419 -14.85 3.01 22.89
C ASP A 419 -15.66 4.29 22.63
N GLN A 420 -16.72 4.46 23.43
CA GLN A 420 -17.65 5.58 23.35
C GLN A 420 -16.94 6.93 23.53
N ASP A 421 -16.01 7.03 24.48
CA ASP A 421 -15.31 8.29 24.78
C ASP A 421 -14.43 8.76 23.62
N THR A 422 -13.74 7.83 22.96
CA THR A 422 -12.91 8.09 21.79
C THR A 422 -13.76 8.51 20.59
N ILE A 423 -14.90 7.86 20.37
CA ILE A 423 -15.86 8.26 19.32
C ILE A 423 -16.39 9.67 19.58
N ILE A 424 -16.82 9.97 20.82
CA ILE A 424 -17.30 11.31 21.21
C ILE A 424 -16.23 12.37 20.93
N ALA A 425 -14.98 12.09 21.32
CA ALA A 425 -13.87 13.02 21.10
C ALA A 425 -13.64 13.29 19.61
N GLY A 426 -13.67 12.26 18.77
CA GLY A 426 -13.53 12.40 17.32
C GLY A 426 -14.70 13.16 16.68
N LEU A 427 -15.95 12.86 17.06
CA LEU A 427 -17.12 13.57 16.55
C LEU A 427 -17.10 15.06 16.90
N LYS A 428 -16.76 15.40 18.15
CA LYS A 428 -16.59 16.79 18.58
C LYS A 428 -15.47 17.51 17.82
N ALA A 429 -14.35 16.83 17.57
CA ALA A 429 -13.25 17.39 16.79
C ALA A 429 -13.68 17.67 15.33
N ALA A 430 -14.37 16.72 14.70
CA ALA A 430 -14.90 16.87 13.35
C ALA A 430 -15.93 18.01 13.24
N GLU A 431 -16.78 18.17 14.25
CA GLU A 431 -17.79 19.25 14.34
C GLU A 431 -17.15 20.63 14.54
N THR A 432 -16.06 20.70 15.30
CA THR A 432 -15.35 21.96 15.63
C THR A 432 -14.35 22.41 14.56
N GLY A 433 -14.42 21.83 13.36
CA GLY A 433 -13.69 22.33 12.20
C GLY A 433 -12.40 21.59 11.86
N HIS A 434 -12.18 20.40 12.40
CA HIS A 434 -11.01 19.58 12.10
C HIS A 434 -11.35 18.48 11.09
N LEU A 435 -10.39 18.08 10.27
CA LEU A 435 -10.49 16.83 9.51
C LEU A 435 -10.01 15.68 10.40
N VAL A 436 -10.92 14.77 10.75
CA VAL A 436 -10.63 13.60 11.58
C VAL A 436 -10.61 12.35 10.71
N LEU A 437 -9.50 11.62 10.79
CA LEU A 437 -9.29 10.32 10.15
C LEU A 437 -9.27 9.26 11.25
N SER A 438 -9.96 8.14 11.05
CA SER A 438 -9.96 7.05 12.03
C SER A 438 -10.23 5.69 11.42
N THR A 439 -10.03 4.64 12.21
CA THR A 439 -10.33 3.26 11.82
C THR A 439 -11.34 2.57 12.73
N LEU A 440 -12.08 1.62 12.14
CA LEU A 440 -12.95 0.65 12.82
C LEU A 440 -12.80 -0.73 12.16
N HIS A 441 -13.31 -1.78 12.82
CA HIS A 441 -13.24 -3.18 12.36
C HIS A 441 -14.54 -3.71 11.74
N THR A 442 -15.27 -2.87 11.02
CA THR A 442 -16.46 -3.26 10.24
C THR A 442 -16.09 -3.72 8.83
N ASN A 443 -16.94 -4.56 8.21
CA ASN A 443 -16.65 -5.17 6.91
C ASN A 443 -17.23 -4.42 5.71
N ASP A 444 -18.14 -3.46 5.94
CA ASP A 444 -18.73 -2.63 4.90
C ASP A 444 -18.95 -1.19 5.40
N ALA A 445 -19.13 -0.27 4.45
CA ALA A 445 -19.19 1.15 4.71
C ALA A 445 -20.47 1.56 5.46
N VAL A 446 -21.58 0.85 5.26
CA VAL A 446 -22.90 1.14 5.83
C VAL A 446 -23.00 0.62 7.27
N GLN A 447 -22.52 -0.60 7.54
CA GLN A 447 -22.38 -1.19 8.86
C GLN A 447 -21.49 -0.35 9.77
N THR A 448 -20.49 0.34 9.21
CA THR A 448 -19.65 1.28 9.96
C THR A 448 -20.49 2.36 10.66
N ILE A 449 -21.48 2.91 9.96
CA ILE A 449 -22.40 3.93 10.50
C ILE A 449 -23.24 3.31 11.63
N ASN A 450 -23.84 2.14 11.37
CA ASN A 450 -24.62 1.42 12.39
C ASN A 450 -23.78 1.07 13.62
N ARG A 451 -22.51 0.67 13.44
CA ARG A 451 -21.61 0.30 14.54
C ARG A 451 -21.30 1.49 15.44
N ILE A 452 -21.05 2.67 14.86
CA ILE A 452 -20.86 3.90 15.63
C ILE A 452 -22.10 4.20 16.47
N ILE A 453 -23.28 4.23 15.86
CA ILE A 453 -24.54 4.53 16.55
C ILE A 453 -24.80 3.51 17.67
N ASN A 454 -24.64 2.22 17.38
CA ASN A 454 -24.90 1.13 18.33
C ASN A 454 -23.86 1.01 19.46
N THR A 455 -22.78 1.78 19.42
CA THR A 455 -21.84 1.88 20.55
C THR A 455 -22.46 2.66 21.72
N PHE A 456 -23.49 3.47 21.46
CA PHE A 456 -24.14 4.32 22.45
C PHE A 456 -25.42 3.68 23.01
N PRO A 457 -25.77 3.98 24.28
CA PRO A 457 -27.05 3.61 24.86
C PRO A 457 -28.25 4.13 24.04
N PRO A 458 -29.39 3.42 23.99
CA PRO A 458 -30.52 3.77 23.12
C PRO A 458 -31.03 5.22 23.22
N HIS A 459 -30.93 5.84 24.40
CA HIS A 459 -31.38 7.22 24.61
C HIS A 459 -30.44 8.29 24.03
N GLU A 460 -29.18 7.93 23.70
CA GLU A 460 -28.20 8.84 23.07
C GLU A 460 -28.08 8.60 21.55
N GLN A 461 -28.54 7.45 21.05
CA GLN A 461 -28.36 7.04 19.65
C GLN A 461 -28.93 8.04 18.64
N GLU A 462 -30.09 8.64 18.93
CA GLU A 462 -30.68 9.65 18.05
C GLU A 462 -29.79 10.88 17.91
N GLN A 463 -29.29 11.41 19.03
CA GLN A 463 -28.39 12.56 19.03
C GLN A 463 -27.09 12.25 18.28
N VAL A 464 -26.48 11.10 18.55
CA VAL A 464 -25.24 10.67 17.89
C VAL A 464 -25.46 10.48 16.39
N ARG A 465 -26.58 9.89 15.97
CA ARG A 465 -26.92 9.72 14.55
C ARG A 465 -27.04 11.05 13.83
N LEU A 466 -27.72 12.03 14.44
CA LEU A 466 -27.83 13.39 13.89
C LEU A 466 -26.44 14.04 13.78
N GLN A 467 -25.64 14.01 14.85
CA GLN A 467 -24.28 14.56 14.84
C GLN A 467 -23.38 13.88 13.79
N LEU A 468 -23.44 12.55 13.71
CA LEU A 468 -22.71 11.78 12.72
C LEU A 468 -23.11 12.22 11.31
N SER A 469 -24.41 12.38 11.02
CA SER A 469 -24.89 12.80 9.69
C SER A 469 -24.31 14.14 9.21
N GLU A 470 -24.01 15.07 10.12
CA GLU A 470 -23.40 16.36 9.77
C GLU A 470 -21.88 16.28 9.61
N THR A 471 -21.24 15.40 10.38
CA THR A 471 -19.78 15.34 10.51
C THR A 471 -19.14 14.34 9.55
N ILE A 472 -19.75 13.19 9.30
CA ILE A 472 -19.19 12.16 8.41
C ILE A 472 -19.09 12.68 6.97
N ARG A 473 -17.97 12.37 6.32
CA ARG A 473 -17.66 12.71 4.92
C ARG A 473 -17.50 11.46 4.08
N ALA A 474 -16.86 10.43 4.64
CA ALA A 474 -16.70 9.16 3.96
C ALA A 474 -16.60 7.99 4.95
N SER A 475 -17.13 6.85 4.52
CA SER A 475 -16.91 5.54 5.12
C SER A 475 -16.34 4.63 4.04
N ILE A 476 -15.12 4.14 4.26
CA ILE A 476 -14.34 3.38 3.29
C ILE A 476 -14.06 2.01 3.90
N SER A 477 -14.51 0.92 3.28
CA SER A 477 -14.24 -0.42 3.79
C SER A 477 -13.27 -1.19 2.91
N GLN A 478 -12.30 -1.86 3.53
CA GLN A 478 -11.16 -2.48 2.86
C GLN A 478 -11.06 -3.98 3.11
N ARG A 479 -10.73 -4.72 2.06
CA ARG A 479 -10.43 -6.16 2.12
C ARG A 479 -9.19 -6.46 1.27
N LEU A 480 -8.19 -7.13 1.85
CA LEU A 480 -7.06 -7.62 1.08
C LEU A 480 -7.38 -8.96 0.43
N LEU A 481 -7.22 -9.02 -0.88
CA LEU A 481 -7.47 -10.19 -1.70
C LEU A 481 -6.14 -10.77 -2.16
N LYS A 482 -6.05 -12.09 -2.23
CA LYS A 482 -4.92 -12.74 -2.90
C LYS A 482 -4.97 -12.40 -4.38
N ARG A 483 -3.84 -12.00 -4.93
CA ARG A 483 -3.71 -11.78 -6.35
C ARG A 483 -3.67 -13.11 -7.07
N TRP A 484 -4.33 -13.15 -8.21
CA TRP A 484 -4.33 -14.27 -9.12
C TRP A 484 -3.16 -14.17 -10.11
N ASP A 485 -2.89 -12.97 -10.62
CA ASP A 485 -1.92 -12.71 -11.68
C ASP A 485 -0.45 -12.83 -11.24
N ARG A 486 -0.17 -12.68 -9.95
CA ARG A 486 1.19 -12.77 -9.38
C ARG A 486 1.16 -12.97 -7.86
N PRO A 487 2.29 -13.39 -7.25
CA PRO A 487 2.42 -13.40 -5.80
C PRO A 487 2.14 -12.01 -5.22
N GLY A 488 1.28 -11.95 -4.20
CA GLY A 488 0.96 -10.71 -3.50
C GLY A 488 -0.51 -10.56 -3.18
N ARG A 489 -0.89 -9.35 -2.78
CA ARG A 489 -2.26 -8.99 -2.40
C ARG A 489 -2.69 -7.70 -3.11
N VAL A 490 -4.00 -7.54 -3.28
CA VAL A 490 -4.62 -6.31 -3.77
C VAL A 490 -5.73 -5.87 -2.83
N CYS A 491 -5.93 -4.56 -2.67
CA CYS A 491 -6.95 -4.03 -1.77
C CYS A 491 -8.24 -3.75 -2.54
N SER A 492 -9.31 -4.47 -2.17
CA SER A 492 -10.67 -4.13 -2.59
C SER A 492 -11.27 -3.11 -1.65
N ILE A 493 -11.88 -2.07 -2.22
CA ILE A 493 -12.34 -0.90 -1.48
C ILE A 493 -13.80 -0.62 -1.83
N GLU A 494 -14.64 -0.59 -0.80
CA GLU A 494 -15.98 0.00 -0.84
C GLU A 494 -15.92 1.44 -0.35
N ILE A 495 -16.61 2.36 -1.02
CA ILE A 495 -16.57 3.80 -0.74
C ILE A 495 -18.01 4.33 -0.69
N LEU A 496 -18.40 4.76 0.51
CA LEU A 496 -19.58 5.60 0.73
C LEU A 496 -19.11 7.03 1.00
N LEU A 497 -19.55 7.97 0.17
CA LEU A 497 -19.37 9.39 0.42
C LEU A 497 -20.67 9.97 0.98
N ILE A 498 -20.55 10.92 1.90
CA ILE A 498 -21.69 11.62 2.49
C ILE A 498 -21.65 13.06 2.00
N THR A 499 -22.31 13.30 0.87
CA THR A 499 -22.32 14.63 0.27
C THR A 499 -23.50 15.46 0.83
N PRO A 500 -23.39 16.79 0.87
CA PRO A 500 -24.57 17.63 1.00
C PRO A 500 -25.47 17.40 -0.21
N ASN A 501 -26.80 17.45 -0.04
CA ASN A 501 -27.88 17.26 -1.04
C ASN A 501 -27.72 18.00 -2.40
N ALA A 502 -26.60 18.68 -2.65
CA ALA A 502 -26.19 19.37 -3.86
C ALA A 502 -26.21 18.50 -5.14
N ARG A 503 -26.21 17.17 -5.05
CA ARG A 503 -26.27 16.26 -6.24
C ARG A 503 -27.46 15.31 -6.27
N GLY A 504 -28.41 15.44 -5.33
CA GLY A 504 -29.58 14.57 -5.25
C GLY A 504 -29.33 13.19 -4.62
N ASP A 505 -28.11 12.90 -4.14
CA ASP A 505 -27.91 11.77 -3.23
C ASP A 505 -28.46 12.16 -1.84
N ASN A 506 -29.38 11.35 -1.31
CA ASN A 506 -30.04 11.59 -0.02
C ASN A 506 -29.23 10.98 1.13
N SER A 507 -27.92 10.78 0.97
CA SER A 507 -27.07 10.01 1.91
C SER A 507 -27.16 10.55 3.34
N ARG A 508 -27.04 11.87 3.51
CA ARG A 508 -27.17 12.52 4.82
C ARG A 508 -28.57 12.36 5.41
N ASP A 509 -29.61 12.54 4.60
CA ASP A 509 -30.99 12.48 5.06
C ASP A 509 -31.40 11.06 5.46
N TYR A 510 -30.89 10.04 4.78
CA TYR A 510 -31.05 8.65 5.19
C TYR A 510 -30.42 8.39 6.56
N ILE A 511 -29.25 8.97 6.85
CA ILE A 511 -28.66 8.88 8.20
C ILE A 511 -29.56 9.57 9.22
N ARG A 512 -30.00 10.82 8.97
CA ARG A 512 -30.85 11.57 9.90
C ARG A 512 -32.15 10.82 10.25
N ARG A 513 -32.82 10.27 9.23
CA ARG A 513 -34.11 9.56 9.34
C ARG A 513 -34.00 8.12 9.83
N ASN A 514 -32.78 7.63 10.11
CA ASN A 514 -32.52 6.25 10.50
C ASN A 514 -32.87 5.22 9.41
N GLU A 515 -32.74 5.60 8.15
CA GLU A 515 -32.96 4.77 6.95
C GLU A 515 -31.62 4.25 6.41
N ILE A 516 -30.73 3.78 7.30
CA ILE A 516 -29.32 3.48 7.00
C ILE A 516 -29.15 2.46 5.86
N ASN A 517 -30.08 1.52 5.70
CA ASN A 517 -30.03 0.51 4.64
C ASN A 517 -30.20 1.08 3.23
N GLU A 518 -30.80 2.25 3.06
CA GLU A 518 -30.92 2.90 1.74
C GLU A 518 -29.55 3.34 1.20
N LEU A 519 -28.55 3.49 2.08
CA LEU A 519 -27.19 3.86 1.69
C LEU A 519 -26.52 2.82 0.77
N TYR A 520 -26.87 1.53 0.87
CA TYR A 520 -26.36 0.53 -0.07
C TYR A 520 -26.74 0.87 -1.52
N LYS A 521 -28.00 1.30 -1.74
CA LYS A 521 -28.46 1.70 -3.08
C LYS A 521 -27.79 3.00 -3.53
N VAL A 522 -27.53 3.92 -2.60
CA VAL A 522 -26.81 5.16 -2.90
C VAL A 522 -25.40 4.86 -3.43
N ILE A 523 -24.67 3.94 -2.78
CA ILE A 523 -23.34 3.50 -3.22
C ILE A 523 -23.40 2.92 -4.64
N GLU A 524 -24.38 2.05 -4.92
CA GLU A 524 -24.52 1.41 -6.23
C GLU A 524 -24.93 2.38 -7.36
N THR A 525 -25.67 3.44 -7.04
CA THR A 525 -26.24 4.37 -8.04
C THR A 525 -25.40 5.63 -8.26
N SER A 526 -24.43 5.91 -7.38
CA SER A 526 -23.58 7.11 -7.42
C SER A 526 -22.09 6.90 -7.80
N PRO A 527 -21.69 5.98 -8.72
CA PRO A 527 -20.28 5.86 -9.14
C PRO A 527 -19.65 7.15 -9.69
N TYR A 528 -20.45 8.00 -10.34
CA TYR A 528 -19.97 9.28 -10.89
C TYR A 528 -19.48 10.26 -9.82
N ASP A 529 -19.97 10.12 -8.58
CA ASP A 529 -19.54 10.93 -7.44
C ASP A 529 -18.29 10.37 -6.76
N GLY A 530 -17.80 9.21 -7.21
CA GLY A 530 -16.66 8.50 -6.63
C GLY A 530 -17.05 7.47 -5.58
N MET A 531 -18.35 7.16 -5.42
CA MET A 531 -18.79 6.01 -4.63
C MET A 531 -18.51 4.71 -5.37
N GLN A 532 -18.33 3.62 -4.64
CA GLN A 532 -18.03 2.32 -5.21
C GLN A 532 -18.48 1.23 -4.26
N SER A 533 -19.28 0.26 -4.71
CA SER A 533 -19.61 -0.90 -3.87
C SER A 533 -18.47 -1.90 -3.81
N GLY A 534 -18.40 -2.72 -2.75
CA GLY A 534 -17.45 -3.82 -2.67
C GLY A 534 -17.52 -4.76 -3.89
N ASN A 535 -18.73 -5.06 -4.36
CA ASN A 535 -18.97 -5.82 -5.58
C ASN A 535 -18.40 -5.14 -6.84
N MET A 536 -18.55 -3.82 -7.00
CA MET A 536 -17.96 -3.10 -8.14
C MET A 536 -16.44 -3.15 -8.11
N SER A 537 -15.82 -2.98 -6.94
CA SER A 537 -14.36 -3.11 -6.78
C SER A 537 -13.88 -4.53 -7.09
N LEU A 538 -14.55 -5.56 -6.58
CA LEU A 538 -14.26 -6.96 -6.92
C LEU A 538 -14.37 -7.22 -8.43
N PHE A 539 -15.45 -6.75 -9.05
CA PHE A 539 -15.67 -6.93 -10.47
C PHE A 539 -14.62 -6.18 -11.30
N GLU A 540 -14.19 -4.99 -10.89
CA GLU A 540 -13.06 -4.28 -11.51
C GLU A 540 -11.80 -5.13 -11.45
N PHE A 541 -11.46 -5.76 -10.31
CA PHE A 541 -10.30 -6.66 -10.27
C PHE A 541 -10.46 -7.91 -11.13
N TYR A 542 -11.67 -8.46 -11.24
CA TYR A 542 -11.95 -9.59 -12.11
C TYR A 542 -11.84 -9.23 -13.60
N ASP A 543 -12.48 -8.13 -14.05
CA ASP A 543 -12.44 -7.68 -15.44
C ASP A 543 -11.00 -7.40 -15.91
N ASN A 544 -10.16 -7.03 -14.93
CA ASN A 544 -8.74 -6.74 -15.06
C ASN A 544 -7.81 -7.91 -14.76
N CYS A 545 -8.37 -9.11 -14.64
CA CYS A 545 -7.60 -10.34 -14.53
C CYS A 545 -6.69 -10.41 -13.28
N VAL A 546 -6.97 -9.61 -12.24
CA VAL A 546 -6.21 -9.55 -10.99
C VAL A 546 -6.69 -10.58 -9.98
N ILE A 547 -7.98 -10.97 -10.04
CA ILE A 547 -8.57 -12.05 -9.24
C ILE A 547 -9.34 -13.01 -10.15
N SER A 548 -9.49 -14.26 -9.72
CA SER A 548 -10.23 -15.26 -10.49
C SER A 548 -11.75 -15.06 -10.39
N GLY A 549 -12.52 -15.57 -11.36
CA GLY A 549 -13.98 -15.52 -11.32
C GLY A 549 -14.57 -16.27 -10.11
N SER A 550 -13.92 -17.39 -9.70
CA SER A 550 -14.29 -18.12 -8.49
C SER A 550 -14.08 -17.30 -7.22
N ASP A 551 -12.95 -16.57 -7.12
CA ASP A 551 -12.68 -15.72 -5.97
C ASP A 551 -13.64 -14.52 -5.94
N ALA A 552 -13.90 -13.91 -7.10
CA ALA A 552 -14.86 -12.80 -7.22
C ALA A 552 -16.27 -13.21 -6.76
N LEU A 553 -16.73 -14.41 -7.12
CA LEU A 553 -18.03 -14.95 -6.66
C LEU A 553 -18.03 -15.29 -5.18
N ALA A 554 -16.97 -15.92 -4.67
CA ALA A 554 -16.88 -16.35 -3.28
C ALA A 554 -16.78 -15.17 -2.30
N LEU A 555 -16.16 -14.07 -2.73
CA LEU A 555 -15.92 -12.89 -1.89
C LEU A 555 -17.00 -11.81 -2.02
N SER A 556 -17.85 -11.92 -3.04
CA SER A 556 -18.91 -10.97 -3.36
C SER A 556 -20.04 -11.00 -2.34
N ASP A 557 -20.50 -9.81 -1.93
CA ASP A 557 -21.62 -9.67 -1.00
C ASP A 557 -22.98 -9.92 -1.70
N ASN A 558 -23.01 -9.85 -3.05
CA ASN A 558 -24.14 -10.28 -3.88
C ASN A 558 -23.67 -11.19 -5.05
N PRO A 559 -23.48 -12.50 -4.81
CA PRO A 559 -22.94 -13.44 -5.80
C PRO A 559 -23.80 -13.58 -7.06
N GLU A 560 -25.12 -13.36 -6.97
CA GLU A 560 -26.02 -13.42 -8.13
C GLU A 560 -25.74 -12.28 -9.11
N GLN A 561 -25.62 -11.05 -8.59
CA GLN A 561 -25.25 -9.88 -9.38
C GLN A 561 -23.86 -10.05 -10.00
N MET A 562 -22.88 -10.51 -9.21
CA MET A 562 -21.52 -10.78 -9.68
C MET A 562 -21.52 -11.83 -10.81
N SER A 563 -22.27 -12.92 -10.67
CA SER A 563 -22.41 -13.95 -11.70
C SER A 563 -22.98 -13.40 -13.01
N GLN A 564 -23.98 -12.52 -12.93
CA GLN A 564 -24.52 -11.84 -14.10
C GLN A 564 -23.48 -10.94 -14.78
N TRP A 565 -22.70 -10.17 -14.01
CA TRP A 565 -21.65 -9.33 -14.55
C TRP A 565 -20.53 -10.14 -15.21
N ILE A 566 -20.07 -11.21 -14.55
CA ILE A 566 -19.07 -12.15 -15.10
C ILE A 566 -19.56 -12.72 -16.45
N ARG A 567 -20.81 -13.21 -16.51
CA ARG A 567 -21.40 -13.74 -17.75
C ARG A 567 -21.48 -12.70 -18.87
N ARG A 568 -21.82 -11.46 -18.55
CA ARG A 568 -21.87 -10.35 -19.54
C ARG A 568 -20.50 -10.06 -20.15
N VAL A 569 -19.43 -10.17 -19.36
CA VAL A 569 -18.06 -9.99 -19.85
C VAL A 569 -17.60 -11.17 -20.68
N ALA A 570 -17.85 -12.41 -20.22
CA ALA A 570 -17.54 -13.63 -20.96
C ALA A 570 -18.27 -13.68 -22.32
N GLY A 571 -19.54 -13.28 -22.36
CA GLY A 571 -20.33 -13.22 -23.60
C GLY A 571 -19.86 -12.18 -24.62
N LYS A 572 -19.13 -11.14 -24.20
CA LYS A 572 -18.54 -10.13 -25.10
C LYS A 572 -17.18 -10.55 -25.69
N GLY A 573 -16.52 -11.56 -25.13
CA GLY A 573 -15.24 -12.08 -25.64
C GLY A 573 -15.37 -13.15 -26.72
N LEU A 574 -16.60 -13.62 -27.00
CA LEU A 574 -16.92 -14.69 -27.96
C LEU A 574 -17.56 -14.18 -29.26
N SER A 575 -17.79 -12.87 -29.39
CA SER A 575 -18.23 -12.18 -30.61
C SER A 575 -17.07 -11.46 -31.25
#